data_AF-A0A5C8QZ07-F1
#
_entry.id   AF-A0A5C8QZ07-F1
#
_cell.length_a   1.000
_cell.length_b   1.000
_cell.length_c   1.000
_cell.angle_alpha   90.00
_cell.angle_beta   90.00
_cell.angle_gamma   90.00
#
_symmetry.space_group_name_H-M   'P 1'
#
loop_
_entity.id
_entity.type
_entity.pdbx_description
1 polymer ?
#
loop_
_entity_poly.entity_id
_entity_poly.type
_entity_poly.pdbx_seq_one_letter_code
_entity_poly.pdbx_strand_id
1 'polypeptide(L)' 'MSTVIGYFEINIDENITDILYVNGTAILYHYLRSIVSIVSAIDSSEAMLLPTINVLELLDKSQPFEEE' A
#
# COMPACT_ATOMS: atom_id res chain seq x y z
N MET A 1 7.04 11.80 -8.06
CA MET A 1 6.08 10.71 -7.82
C MET A 1 6.92 9.51 -7.38
N SER A 2 6.75 9.05 -6.15
CA SER A 2 7.51 7.89 -5.64
C SER A 2 6.73 6.62 -5.94
N THR A 3 7.38 5.63 -6.56
CA THR A 3 6.78 4.35 -6.92
C THR A 3 7.52 3.23 -6.19
N VAL A 4 6.78 2.31 -5.58
CA VAL A 4 7.32 1.09 -4.97
C VAL A 4 6.77 -0.09 -5.75
N ILE A 5 7.66 -0.96 -6.21
CA ILE A 5 7.31 -2.15 -7.01
C ILE A 5 7.75 -3.39 -6.23
N GLY A 6 6.85 -4.36 -6.08
CA GLY A 6 7.12 -5.66 -5.45
C GLY A 6 6.89 -6.79 -6.44
N TYR A 7 7.75 -7.82 -6.36
CA TYR A 7 7.57 -9.09 -7.05
C TYR A 7 7.27 -10.16 -6.00
N PHE A 8 6.21 -10.93 -6.23
CA PHE A 8 5.72 -11.93 -5.28
C PHE A 8 5.67 -13.30 -5.94
N GLU A 9 6.20 -14.30 -5.25
CA GLU A 9 5.93 -15.71 -5.54
C GLU A 9 4.78 -16.16 -4.64
N ILE A 10 3.72 -16.71 -5.24
CA ILE A 10 2.49 -17.09 -4.54
C ILE A 10 2.34 -18.60 -4.65
N ASN A 11 2.23 -19.25 -3.49
CA ASN A 11 2.12 -20.72 -3.36
C ASN A 11 0.67 -21.19 -3.25
N ILE A 12 -0.28 -20.41 -3.76
CA ILE A 12 -1.72 -20.65 -3.69
C ILE A 12 -2.30 -20.36 -5.07
N ASP A 13 -3.13 -21.27 -5.58
CA ASP A 13 -3.66 -21.19 -6.94
C ASP A 13 -5.01 -20.46 -7.04
N GLU A 14 -5.59 -20.06 -5.90
CA GLU A 14 -6.89 -19.40 -5.80
C GLU A 14 -6.76 -17.94 -5.31
N ASN A 15 -7.64 -17.07 -5.81
CA ASN A 15 -7.78 -15.66 -5.38
C ASN A 15 -6.47 -14.85 -5.43
N ILE A 16 -5.55 -15.20 -6.32
CA ILE A 16 -4.22 -14.57 -6.47
C ILE A 16 -4.33 -13.04 -6.57
N THR A 17 -5.28 -12.55 -7.37
CA THR A 17 -5.51 -11.12 -7.59
C THR A 17 -5.92 -10.41 -6.29
N ASP A 18 -6.88 -10.95 -5.54
CA ASP A 18 -7.36 -10.36 -4.28
C ASP A 18 -6.27 -10.37 -3.22
N ILE A 19 -5.49 -11.48 -3.16
CA ILE A 19 -4.35 -11.61 -2.27
C ILE A 19 -3.31 -10.52 -2.60
N LEU A 20 -2.98 -10.31 -3.88
CA LEU A 20 -2.04 -9.28 -4.32
C LEU A 20 -2.56 -7.87 -4.02
N TYR A 21 -3.85 -7.60 -4.27
CA TYR A 21 -4.43 -6.29 -4.01
C TYR A 21 -4.38 -5.91 -2.54
N VAL A 22 -4.85 -6.79 -1.65
CA VAL A 22 -4.92 -6.46 -0.22
C VAL A 22 -3.56 -6.64 0.44
N ASN A 23 -3.00 -7.85 0.38
CA ASN A 23 -1.78 -8.20 1.12
C ASN A 23 -0.56 -7.57 0.47
N GLY A 24 -0.47 -7.59 -0.86
CA GLY A 24 0.62 -6.95 -1.59
C GLY A 24 0.66 -5.44 -1.29
N THR A 25 -0.48 -4.74 -1.32
CA THR A 25 -0.54 -3.32 -0.93
C THR A 25 -0.15 -3.10 0.53
N ALA A 26 -0.64 -3.93 1.46
CA ALA A 26 -0.29 -3.81 2.88
C ALA A 26 1.22 -3.98 3.14
N ILE A 27 1.87 -4.91 2.43
CA ILE A 27 3.32 -5.14 2.50
C ILE A 27 4.05 -3.92 1.92
N LEU A 28 3.71 -3.50 0.70
CA LEU A 28 4.40 -2.39 0.03
C LEU A 28 4.19 -1.04 0.73
N TYR A 29 3.06 -0.85 1.41
CA TYR A 29 2.76 0.36 2.17
C TYR A 29 3.79 0.66 3.27
N HIS A 30 4.31 -0.37 3.93
CA HIS A 30 5.35 -0.21 4.97
C HIS A 30 6.65 0.36 4.39
N TYR A 31 7.03 -0.06 3.18
CA TYR A 31 8.18 0.48 2.47
C TYR A 31 7.93 1.91 2.04
N LEU A 32 6.76 2.21 1.48
CA LEU A 32 6.37 3.58 1.11
C LEU A 32 6.39 4.52 2.32
N ARG A 33 5.81 4.11 3.45
CA ARG A 33 5.81 4.85 4.72
C ARG A 33 7.23 5.17 5.18
N SER A 34 8.13 4.20 5.10
CA SER A 34 9.53 4.39 5.48
C SER A 34 10.24 5.39 4.56
N ILE A 35 10.07 5.26 3.24
CA ILE A 35 10.64 6.17 2.25
C ILE A 35 10.15 7.60 2.48
N VAL A 36 8.84 7.78 2.69
CA VAL A 36 8.25 9.10 2.95
C VAL A 36 8.80 9.71 4.23
N SER A 37 8.93 8.92 5.30
CA SER A 37 9.53 9.38 6.57
C SER A 37 10.99 9.80 6.40
N ILE A 38 11.79 9.05 5.64
CA ILE A 38 13.20 9.36 5.43
C ILE A 38 13.33 10.63 4.58
N VAL A 39 12.63 10.70 3.44
CA VAL A 39 12.75 11.81 2.50
C VAL A 39 12.24 13.12 3.09
N SER A 40 11.16 13.09 3.87
CA SER A 40 10.64 14.29 4.54
C SER A 40 11.57 14.84 5.62
N ALA A 41 12.35 13.97 6.28
CA ALA A 41 13.31 14.37 7.30
C ALA A 41 14.60 15.01 6.73
N ILE A 42 14.83 14.95 5.40
CA ILE A 42 16.05 15.51 4.78
C ILE A 42 16.05 17.04 4.87
N ASP A 43 14.90 17.66 4.62
CA ASP A 43 14.76 19.12 4.52
C ASP A 43 13.88 19.73 5.63
N SER A 44 13.44 18.91 6.59
CA SER A 44 12.63 19.36 7.72
C SER A 44 13.04 18.68 9.03
N SER A 45 12.87 19.38 10.16
CA SER A 45 13.18 18.84 11.49
C SER A 45 12.21 17.75 11.95
N GLU A 46 11.08 17.58 11.27
CA GLU A 46 10.02 16.66 11.63
C GLU A 46 9.72 15.71 10.47
N ALA A 47 9.99 14.42 10.68
CA ALA A 47 9.71 13.41 9.68
C ALA A 47 8.19 13.23 9.50
N MET A 48 7.72 13.26 8.26
CA MET A 48 6.34 12.93 7.93
C MET A 48 6.11 11.43 8.05
N LEU A 49 5.35 11.04 9.07
CA LEU A 49 4.92 9.66 9.27
C LEU A 49 3.53 9.48 8.67
N LEU A 50 3.44 8.68 7.61
CA LEU A 50 2.14 8.25 7.10
C LEU A 50 1.38 7.45 8.18
N PRO A 51 0.04 7.58 8.27
CA PRO A 51 -0.76 6.88 9.26
C PRO A 51 -0.79 5.37 9.01
N THR A 52 -1.24 4.60 10.00
CA THR A 52 -1.60 3.20 9.73
C THR A 52 -2.88 3.18 8.91
N ILE A 53 -2.93 2.37 7.85
CA ILE A 53 -4.10 2.27 6.98
C ILE A 53 -4.66 0.85 7.02
N ASN A 54 -5.98 0.74 7.10
CA ASN A 54 -6.70 -0.48 6.81
C ASN A 54 -6.86 -0.60 5.29
N VAL A 55 -6.08 -1.47 4.67
CA VAL A 55 -6.05 -1.62 3.21
C VAL A 55 -7.37 -2.18 2.67
N LEU A 56 -8.04 -3.09 3.40
CA LEU A 56 -9.35 -3.62 3.01
C LEU A 56 -10.36 -2.48 2.86
N GLU A 57 -10.51 -1.68 3.91
CA GLU A 57 -11.44 -0.54 3.92
C GLU A 57 -11.07 0.52 2.87
N LEU A 58 -9.78 0.72 2.61
CA LEU A 58 -9.32 1.64 1.59
C LEU A 58 -9.74 1.18 0.18
N LEU A 59 -9.56 -0.11 -0.12
CA LEU A 59 -9.87 -0.67 -1.44
C LEU A 59 -11.38 -0.79 -1.68
N ASP A 60 -12.16 -1.10 -0.66
CA ASP A 60 -13.63 -1.12 -0.74
C ASP A 60 -14.19 0.25 -1.14
N LYS A 61 -13.62 1.35 -0.62
CA LYS A 61 -13.98 2.73 -0.98
C LYS A 61 -13.51 3.15 -2.37
N SER A 62 -12.64 2.35 -2.99
CA SER A 62 -12.01 2.64 -4.29
C SER A 62 -12.72 1.97 -5.46
N GLN A 63 -13.63 1.02 -5.20
CA GLN A 63 -14.50 0.44 -6.21
C GLN A 63 -15.57 1.47 -6.60
N PRO A 64 -15.72 1.84 -7.89
CA PRO A 64 -16.93 2.54 -8.31
C PRO A 64 -18.12 1.61 -8.03
N PHE A 65 -19.17 2.14 -7.42
CA PHE A 65 -20.46 1.47 -7.35
C PHE A 65 -20.86 1.10 -8.79
N GLU A 66 -20.79 -0.18 -9.15
CA GLU A 66 -21.60 -0.69 -10.24
C GLU A 66 -23.05 -0.65 -9.72
N GLU A 67 -23.77 0.42 -10.09
CA GLU A 67 -25.23 0.48 -9.97
C GLU A 67 -25.80 -0.62 -10.88
N GLU A 68 -26.41 -1.64 -10.28
CA GLU A 68 -27.34 -2.56 -10.95
C GLU A 68 -28.79 -2.06 -10.76
#